data_AF-A0A9D2A0Y6-F1
#
_entry.id   AF-A0A9D2A0Y6-F1
#
_cell.length_a   1.000
_cell.length_b   1.000
_cell.length_c   1.000
_cell.angle_alpha   90.00
_cell.angle_beta   90.00
_cell.angle_gamma   90.00
#
_symmetry.space_group_name_H-M   'P 1'
#
loop_
_entity.id
_entity.type
_entity.pdbx_description
1 polymer ?
#
loop_
_entity_poly.entity_id
_entity_poly.type
_entity_poly.pdbx_seq_one_letter_code
_entity_poly.pdbx_strand_id
1 'polypeptide(L)'
;MKLWKKIAACGLSLALAAGTGALLTGCGENESDAAARMQVDINPSVEFILDADNKVLSVTALNDDGALIIAGEAFVGKTAEDAAELMVSISTDAGYLVKGELSAGQDGITISITGDEAAAQKLYEDVKAGIDAFLEESGINAAVERGEALKLDALRDLVQAADPTLTDEEVASMTEEQLLNALKISRIETAQLLTEELRNAYNTAKEYDFRFAERQATKNVIAGLGSAYESFLNGYAAALDSYQQAIRAVEQARYDYLVDAGSDYQKKLAEVREQKDKVLGQRKEVAELSEGPAKEAAKAALAAEETTLKAMEAALELAGETADAAFGLALSAMKTVENTLTELEKAFPEEITAALTESAQKAQDAMNAAKDEAFAKFEEAHKADIEKALADLQARKQALIDANKAA
;
A
#
# COMPACT_ATOMS: atom_id res chain seq x y z
N MET A 1 0.89 30.46 -22.13
CA MET A 1 0.58 29.96 -20.77
C MET A 1 -0.76 29.18 -20.61
N LYS A 2 -1.50 28.79 -21.65
CA LYS A 2 -2.61 27.79 -21.52
C LYS A 2 -2.66 26.73 -22.63
N LEU A 3 -1.70 26.73 -23.56
CA LEU A 3 -1.65 25.78 -24.69
C LEU A 3 -0.68 24.61 -24.47
N TRP A 4 0.31 24.74 -23.58
CA TRP A 4 1.37 23.74 -23.39
C TRP A 4 0.96 22.55 -22.52
N LYS A 5 -0.05 22.71 -21.64
CA LYS A 5 -0.69 21.57 -20.95
C LYS A 5 -1.45 20.63 -21.89
N LYS A 6 -1.76 21.05 -23.13
CA LYS A 6 -2.57 20.23 -24.05
C LYS A 6 -1.77 19.41 -25.06
N ILE A 7 -0.47 19.64 -25.20
CA ILE A 7 0.36 18.90 -26.18
C ILE A 7 1.15 17.76 -25.50
N ALA A 8 1.35 17.82 -24.17
CA ALA A 8 1.74 16.63 -23.39
C ALA A 8 0.53 15.71 -23.06
N ALA A 9 -0.71 16.20 -23.21
CA ALA A 9 -1.93 15.53 -22.75
C ALA A 9 -2.73 14.82 -23.87
N CYS A 10 -2.12 14.43 -24.98
CA CYS A 10 -2.82 13.73 -26.05
C CYS A 10 -1.99 12.60 -26.62
N GLY A 11 -2.12 11.40 -26.02
CA GLY A 11 -1.93 10.15 -26.76
C GLY A 11 -1.17 9.06 -26.01
N LEU A 12 -1.93 8.18 -25.33
CA LEU A 12 -1.57 6.83 -24.89
C LEU A 12 -0.68 6.67 -23.65
N SER A 13 -1.22 7.05 -22.49
CA SER A 13 -0.94 6.41 -21.19
C SER A 13 -1.63 5.03 -21.01
N LEU A 14 -1.85 4.29 -22.12
CA LEU A 14 -2.51 2.98 -22.17
C LEU A 14 -1.61 1.83 -22.64
N ALA A 15 -0.31 2.06 -22.83
CA ALA A 15 0.65 1.01 -23.17
C ALA A 15 1.49 0.58 -21.96
N LEU A 16 0.81 0.21 -20.87
CA LEU A 16 1.42 -0.30 -19.63
C LEU A 16 0.83 -1.68 -19.33
N ALA A 17 1.28 -2.69 -20.08
CA ALA A 17 0.91 -4.09 -19.84
C ALA A 17 2.01 -5.09 -20.27
N ALA A 18 3.27 -4.68 -20.40
CA ALA A 18 4.31 -5.60 -20.91
C ALA A 18 5.72 -5.45 -20.27
N GLY A 19 5.84 -4.74 -19.13
CA GLY A 19 7.16 -4.36 -18.59
C GLY A 19 7.53 -4.92 -17.21
N THR A 20 6.62 -5.58 -16.48
CA THR A 20 6.87 -6.09 -15.11
C THR A 20 7.60 -7.44 -15.05
N GLY A 21 8.12 -7.92 -16.18
CA GLY A 21 8.55 -9.30 -16.40
C GLY A 21 9.91 -9.73 -15.82
N ALA A 22 10.49 -9.04 -14.83
CA ALA A 22 11.86 -9.37 -14.40
C ALA A 22 12.04 -9.79 -12.93
N LEU A 23 11.06 -9.66 -12.03
CA LEU A 23 11.27 -10.01 -10.60
C LEU A 23 10.33 -11.08 -10.02
N LEU A 24 9.38 -11.60 -10.79
CA LEU A 24 8.62 -12.79 -10.43
C LEU A 24 8.74 -13.83 -11.54
N THR A 25 9.88 -14.53 -11.59
CA THR A 25 10.03 -15.76 -12.38
C THR A 25 9.11 -16.83 -11.80
N GLY A 26 7.83 -16.77 -12.15
CA GLY A 26 6.76 -17.65 -11.67
C GLY A 26 5.40 -17.40 -12.31
N CYS A 27 5.08 -16.18 -12.74
CA CYS A 27 3.79 -15.86 -13.39
C CYS A 27 4.02 -15.25 -14.77
N GLY A 28 4.36 -16.09 -15.74
CA GLY A 28 4.23 -15.76 -17.16
C GLY A 28 2.95 -16.38 -17.69
N GLU A 29 1.80 -15.73 -17.54
CA GLU A 29 0.53 -16.11 -18.16
C GLU A 29 -0.40 -14.89 -18.16
N ASN A 30 -1.04 -14.61 -19.31
CA ASN A 30 -2.04 -13.56 -19.58
C ASN A 30 -2.51 -12.78 -18.34
N GLU A 31 -2.07 -11.53 -18.15
CA GLU A 31 -2.57 -10.70 -17.06
C GLU A 31 -4.07 -10.43 -17.28
N SER A 32 -4.92 -11.09 -16.50
CA SER A 32 -6.36 -10.82 -16.50
C SER A 32 -6.62 -9.38 -16.04
N ASP A 33 -7.64 -8.76 -16.64
CA ASP A 33 -8.12 -7.46 -16.21
C ASP A 33 -8.81 -7.55 -14.85
N ALA A 34 -8.62 -6.53 -14.02
CA ALA A 34 -9.31 -6.40 -12.74
C ALA A 34 -10.80 -6.12 -12.97
N ALA A 35 -11.66 -6.92 -12.36
CA ALA A 35 -13.11 -6.78 -12.43
C ALA A 35 -13.73 -6.31 -11.11
N ALA A 36 -13.08 -6.62 -9.98
CA ALA A 36 -13.57 -6.21 -8.67
C ALA A 36 -12.43 -6.00 -7.65
N ARG A 37 -12.72 -5.19 -6.63
CA ARG A 37 -11.94 -5.07 -5.40
C ARG A 37 -12.78 -5.61 -4.25
N MET A 38 -12.29 -6.64 -3.57
CA MET A 38 -12.90 -7.18 -2.35
C MET A 38 -12.06 -6.78 -1.15
N GLN A 39 -12.68 -6.29 -0.10
CA GLN A 39 -12.07 -6.03 1.19
C GLN A 39 -12.75 -6.90 2.24
N VAL A 40 -11.94 -7.54 3.09
CA VAL A 40 -12.41 -8.36 4.21
C VAL A 40 -11.86 -7.75 5.49
N ASP A 41 -12.76 -7.41 6.41
CA ASP A 41 -12.44 -6.79 7.70
C ASP A 41 -12.90 -7.70 8.84
N ILE A 42 -11.94 -8.26 9.56
CA ILE A 42 -12.10 -9.09 10.78
C ILE A 42 -11.46 -8.37 11.99
N ASN A 43 -10.88 -7.19 11.76
CA ASN A 43 -9.88 -6.54 12.63
C ASN A 43 -8.62 -7.42 12.79
N PRO A 44 -8.25 -8.17 11.75
CA PRO A 44 -7.38 -7.69 10.64
C PRO A 44 -8.13 -7.17 9.40
N SER A 45 -7.47 -6.38 8.52
CA SER A 45 -8.08 -5.84 7.28
C SER A 45 -7.20 -6.08 6.04
N VAL A 46 -7.78 -6.66 4.98
CA VAL A 46 -7.06 -7.07 3.76
C VAL A 46 -7.88 -6.74 2.51
N GLU A 47 -7.19 -6.27 1.47
CA GLU A 47 -7.69 -6.00 0.13
C GLU A 47 -7.26 -7.09 -0.86
N PHE A 48 -8.20 -7.53 -1.69
CA PHE A 48 -7.99 -8.42 -2.82
C PHE A 48 -8.47 -7.74 -4.10
N ILE A 49 -7.62 -7.71 -5.13
CA ILE A 49 -8.06 -7.36 -6.48
C ILE A 49 -8.35 -8.65 -7.23
N LEU A 50 -9.52 -8.71 -7.88
CA LEU A 50 -10.07 -9.93 -8.46
C LEU A 50 -10.25 -9.78 -9.98
N ASP A 51 -10.07 -10.86 -10.72
CA ASP A 51 -10.45 -10.94 -12.14
C ASP A 51 -11.95 -11.24 -12.32
N ALA A 52 -12.39 -11.32 -13.59
CA ALA A 52 -13.78 -11.61 -13.95
C ALA A 52 -14.26 -13.02 -13.55
N ASP A 53 -13.33 -13.95 -13.27
CA ASP A 53 -13.61 -15.29 -12.74
C ASP A 53 -13.52 -15.31 -11.20
N ASN A 54 -13.47 -14.14 -10.56
CA ASN A 54 -13.33 -13.93 -9.11
C ASN A 54 -12.04 -14.52 -8.52
N LYS A 55 -10.97 -14.64 -9.31
CA LYS A 55 -9.66 -15.08 -8.81
C LYS A 55 -8.81 -13.91 -8.37
N VAL A 56 -8.05 -14.11 -7.30
CA VAL A 56 -7.15 -13.10 -6.74
C VAL A 56 -5.98 -12.82 -7.67
N LEU A 57 -5.89 -11.58 -8.14
CA LEU A 57 -4.77 -11.03 -8.91
C LEU A 57 -3.70 -10.42 -8.02
N SER A 58 -4.11 -9.78 -6.91
CA SER A 58 -3.19 -9.21 -5.92
C SER A 58 -3.84 -9.17 -4.54
N VAL A 59 -3.00 -9.17 -3.51
CA VAL A 59 -3.40 -9.03 -2.11
C VAL A 59 -2.61 -7.89 -1.46
N THR A 60 -3.24 -7.10 -0.60
CA THR A 60 -2.60 -5.99 0.12
C THR A 60 -3.19 -5.83 1.50
N ALA A 61 -2.35 -5.70 2.52
CA ALA A 61 -2.79 -5.42 3.88
C ALA A 61 -3.26 -3.97 4.01
N LEU A 62 -4.41 -3.76 4.65
CA LEU A 62 -4.94 -2.41 4.91
C LEU A 62 -4.64 -1.92 6.33
N ASN A 63 -4.13 -2.78 7.20
CA ASN A 63 -3.60 -2.42 8.53
C ASN A 63 -2.48 -3.38 8.97
N ASP A 64 -1.83 -3.09 10.10
CA ASP A 64 -0.73 -3.88 10.65
C ASP A 64 -1.11 -5.36 10.91
N ASP A 65 -2.32 -5.58 11.44
CA ASP A 65 -2.82 -6.93 11.69
C ASP A 65 -3.09 -7.67 10.36
N GLY A 66 -3.55 -6.98 9.33
CA GLY A 66 -3.71 -7.53 7.97
C GLY A 66 -2.37 -7.96 7.37
N ALA A 67 -1.31 -7.17 7.61
CA ALA A 67 0.05 -7.51 7.20
C ALA A 67 0.52 -8.80 7.88
N LEU A 68 0.20 -8.95 9.16
CA LEU A 68 0.44 -10.18 9.90
C LEU A 68 -0.31 -11.37 9.29
N ILE A 69 -1.59 -11.23 8.93
CA ILE A 69 -2.37 -12.31 8.33
C ILE A 69 -1.77 -12.78 7.01
N ILE A 70 -1.41 -11.85 6.12
CA ILE A 70 -0.96 -12.19 4.77
C ILE A 70 0.53 -12.57 4.69
N ALA A 71 1.32 -12.29 5.73
CA ALA A 71 2.73 -12.62 5.78
C ALA A 71 2.96 -14.14 5.63
N GLY A 72 3.70 -14.51 4.57
CA GLY A 72 4.04 -15.91 4.27
C GLY A 72 2.95 -16.74 3.61
N GLU A 73 1.83 -16.13 3.20
CA GLU A 73 0.66 -16.84 2.67
C GLU A 73 0.48 -16.65 1.17
N ALA A 74 -0.06 -17.67 0.51
CA ALA A 74 -0.31 -17.66 -0.93
C ALA A 74 -1.79 -17.38 -1.22
N PHE A 75 -2.14 -16.12 -1.47
CA PHE A 75 -3.51 -15.72 -1.84
C PHE A 75 -3.74 -15.66 -3.36
N VAL A 76 -2.72 -15.26 -4.14
CA VAL A 76 -2.84 -15.06 -5.59
C VAL A 76 -3.25 -16.37 -6.28
N GLY A 77 -4.22 -16.28 -7.19
CA GLY A 77 -4.78 -17.40 -7.96
C GLY A 77 -5.91 -18.16 -7.27
N LYS A 78 -6.15 -17.94 -5.96
CA LYS A 78 -7.33 -18.46 -5.25
C LYS A 78 -8.60 -17.77 -5.72
N THR A 79 -9.75 -18.43 -5.54
CA THR A 79 -11.04 -17.75 -5.67
C THR A 79 -11.22 -16.75 -4.51
N ALA A 80 -12.10 -15.77 -4.68
CA ALA A 80 -12.47 -14.83 -3.61
C ALA A 80 -12.97 -15.56 -2.35
N GLU A 81 -13.75 -16.64 -2.53
CA GLU A 81 -14.23 -17.51 -1.46
C GLU A 81 -13.07 -18.17 -0.70
N ASP A 82 -12.19 -18.90 -1.41
CA ASP A 82 -11.02 -19.57 -0.82
C ASP A 82 -10.08 -18.57 -0.11
N ALA A 83 -9.94 -17.36 -0.66
CA ALA A 83 -9.11 -16.32 -0.08
C ALA A 83 -9.72 -15.77 1.22
N ALA A 84 -11.03 -15.54 1.24
CA ALA A 84 -11.73 -15.08 2.42
C ALA A 84 -11.78 -16.17 3.51
N GLU A 85 -12.02 -17.43 3.16
CA GLU A 85 -11.93 -18.56 4.08
C GLU A 85 -10.53 -18.71 4.69
N LEU A 86 -9.48 -18.59 3.87
CA LEU A 86 -8.10 -18.61 4.36
C LEU A 86 -7.85 -17.47 5.35
N MET A 87 -8.34 -16.26 5.05
CA MET A 87 -8.24 -15.12 5.95
C MET A 87 -8.97 -15.37 7.28
N VAL A 88 -10.18 -15.92 7.25
CA VAL A 88 -10.95 -16.29 8.45
C VAL A 88 -10.18 -17.35 9.25
N SER A 89 -9.71 -18.41 8.60
CA SER A 89 -8.95 -19.49 9.24
C SER A 89 -7.70 -18.97 9.96
N ILE A 90 -6.88 -18.16 9.30
CA ILE A 90 -5.66 -17.61 9.90
C ILE A 90 -6.02 -16.65 11.04
N SER A 91 -7.06 -15.82 10.86
CA SER A 91 -7.51 -14.88 11.90
C SER A 91 -8.02 -15.63 13.14
N THR A 92 -8.71 -16.76 12.96
CA THR A 92 -9.10 -17.65 14.05
C THR A 92 -7.89 -18.27 14.73
N ASP A 93 -6.93 -18.82 13.96
CA ASP A 93 -5.73 -19.44 14.53
C ASP A 93 -4.88 -18.42 15.29
N ALA A 94 -4.81 -17.18 14.82
CA ALA A 94 -4.13 -16.07 15.50
C ALA A 94 -4.97 -15.42 16.62
N GLY A 95 -6.22 -15.86 16.84
CA GLY A 95 -7.04 -15.50 18.01
C GLY A 95 -7.85 -14.22 17.85
N TYR A 96 -7.91 -13.66 16.65
CA TYR A 96 -8.77 -12.52 16.33
C TYR A 96 -10.26 -12.90 16.34
N LEU A 97 -10.56 -14.15 15.99
CA LEU A 97 -11.88 -14.77 16.06
C LEU A 97 -11.88 -15.91 17.08
N VAL A 98 -12.94 -16.01 17.88
CA VAL A 98 -13.03 -17.01 18.95
C VAL A 98 -13.99 -18.16 18.62
N LYS A 99 -13.64 -19.38 19.07
CA LYS A 99 -14.50 -20.58 18.98
C LYS A 99 -15.37 -20.68 20.24
N GLY A 100 -16.67 -21.00 20.11
CA GLY A 100 -17.58 -21.13 21.26
C GLY A 100 -19.07 -20.91 20.97
N GLU A 101 -19.93 -21.09 21.98
CA GLU A 101 -21.39 -20.91 21.82
C GLU A 101 -21.81 -19.44 21.67
N LEU A 102 -22.85 -19.25 20.84
CA LEU A 102 -23.54 -17.99 20.51
C LEU A 102 -24.13 -17.29 21.75
N SER A 103 -23.30 -16.66 22.60
CA SER A 103 -23.83 -15.76 23.62
C SER A 103 -22.93 -14.54 23.89
N ALA A 104 -23.45 -13.41 23.41
CA ALA A 104 -23.10 -12.00 23.65
C ALA A 104 -21.73 -11.51 23.14
N GLY A 105 -21.78 -10.90 21.95
CA GLY A 105 -20.67 -10.22 21.26
C GLY A 105 -20.15 -11.07 20.09
N GLN A 106 -20.90 -11.13 18.99
CA GLN A 106 -20.39 -11.80 17.78
C GLN A 106 -19.24 -10.97 17.21
N ASP A 107 -18.10 -11.62 16.96
CA ASP A 107 -17.05 -11.01 16.15
C ASP A 107 -17.59 -10.80 14.73
N GLY A 108 -17.37 -9.63 14.16
CA GLY A 108 -17.90 -9.27 12.83
C GLY A 108 -16.87 -9.54 11.74
N ILE A 109 -17.31 -10.17 10.66
CA ILE A 109 -16.59 -10.27 9.39
C ILE A 109 -17.33 -9.35 8.42
N THR A 110 -16.74 -8.22 8.07
CA THR A 110 -17.33 -7.30 7.08
C THR A 110 -16.70 -7.55 5.72
N ILE A 111 -17.53 -7.70 4.69
CA ILE A 111 -17.07 -7.88 3.30
C ILE A 111 -17.60 -6.75 2.44
N SER A 112 -16.70 -5.95 1.89
CA SER A 112 -17.00 -4.88 0.94
C SER A 112 -16.51 -5.25 -0.45
N ILE A 113 -17.37 -5.16 -1.46
CA ILE A 113 -16.99 -5.42 -2.86
C ILE A 113 -17.28 -4.18 -3.70
N THR A 114 -16.28 -3.74 -4.44
CA THR A 114 -16.33 -2.61 -5.39
C THR A 114 -16.16 -3.15 -6.80
N GLY A 115 -17.01 -2.71 -7.73
CA GLY A 115 -17.10 -3.19 -9.11
C GLY A 115 -18.53 -3.06 -9.63
N ASP A 116 -18.85 -3.72 -10.75
CA ASP A 116 -20.21 -3.75 -11.30
C ASP A 116 -21.23 -4.20 -10.24
N GLU A 117 -22.28 -3.41 -10.03
CA GLU A 117 -23.20 -3.57 -8.89
C GLU A 117 -23.87 -4.94 -8.84
N ALA A 118 -24.27 -5.48 -10.00
CA ALA A 118 -24.93 -6.78 -10.08
C ALA A 118 -23.93 -7.93 -9.86
N ALA A 119 -22.75 -7.84 -10.47
CA ALA A 119 -21.68 -8.82 -10.26
C ALA A 119 -21.18 -8.80 -8.80
N ALA A 120 -21.01 -7.61 -8.21
CA ALA A 120 -20.57 -7.42 -6.84
C ALA A 120 -21.58 -7.95 -5.82
N GLN A 121 -22.88 -7.77 -6.06
CA GLN A 121 -23.94 -8.37 -5.24
C GLN A 121 -23.85 -9.89 -5.25
N LYS A 122 -23.73 -10.48 -6.44
CA LYS A 122 -23.64 -11.93 -6.58
C LYS A 122 -22.37 -12.47 -5.92
N LEU A 123 -21.23 -11.84 -6.16
CA LEU A 123 -19.95 -12.22 -5.55
C LEU A 123 -20.02 -12.15 -4.01
N TYR A 124 -20.65 -11.11 -3.46
CA TYR A 124 -20.87 -11.02 -2.02
C TYR A 124 -21.69 -12.20 -1.48
N GLU A 125 -22.79 -12.56 -2.15
CA GLU A 125 -23.65 -13.67 -1.75
C GLU A 125 -22.90 -15.02 -1.80
N ASP A 126 -22.13 -15.24 -2.87
CA ASP A 126 -21.32 -16.46 -3.05
C ASP A 126 -20.24 -16.56 -1.94
N VAL A 127 -19.46 -15.51 -1.72
CA VAL A 127 -18.41 -15.48 -0.68
C VAL A 127 -19.00 -15.62 0.73
N LYS A 128 -20.13 -14.94 1.01
CA LYS A 128 -20.81 -15.05 2.30
C LYS A 128 -21.29 -16.48 2.55
N ALA A 129 -21.85 -17.15 1.54
CA ALA A 129 -22.33 -18.52 1.70
C ALA A 129 -21.18 -19.49 2.03
N GLY A 130 -20.03 -19.35 1.38
CA GLY A 130 -18.82 -20.13 1.69
C GLY A 130 -18.34 -19.91 3.12
N ILE A 131 -18.19 -18.64 3.52
CA ILE A 131 -17.75 -18.31 4.88
C ILE A 131 -18.76 -18.76 5.94
N ASP A 132 -20.07 -18.56 5.74
CA ASP A 132 -21.09 -19.02 6.69
C ASP A 132 -20.98 -20.55 6.90
N ALA A 133 -20.78 -21.32 5.83
CA ALA A 133 -20.57 -22.76 5.91
C ALA A 133 -19.26 -23.12 6.66
N PHE A 134 -18.17 -22.41 6.35
CA PHE A 134 -16.88 -22.59 7.04
C PHE A 134 -16.96 -22.29 8.54
N LEU A 135 -17.67 -21.21 8.93
CA LEU A 135 -17.88 -20.82 10.32
C LEU A 135 -18.68 -21.89 11.08
N GLU A 136 -19.74 -22.43 10.47
CA GLU A 136 -20.56 -23.50 11.04
C GLU A 136 -19.75 -24.79 11.23
N GLU A 137 -19.00 -25.23 10.20
CA GLU A 137 -18.16 -26.42 10.26
C GLU A 137 -17.03 -26.29 11.29
N SER A 138 -16.46 -25.10 11.41
CA SER A 138 -15.32 -24.82 12.28
C SER A 138 -15.70 -24.45 13.72
N GLY A 139 -17.00 -24.28 14.01
CA GLY A 139 -17.51 -23.84 15.32
C GLY A 139 -17.04 -22.44 15.72
N ILE A 140 -16.82 -21.57 14.74
CA ILE A 140 -16.34 -20.19 14.94
C ILE A 140 -17.57 -19.29 15.15
N ASN A 141 -17.55 -18.47 16.19
CA ASN A 141 -18.67 -17.58 16.50
C ASN A 141 -18.44 -16.20 15.87
N ALA A 142 -18.75 -16.06 14.59
CA ALA A 142 -18.69 -14.79 13.86
C ALA A 142 -19.92 -14.58 12.99
N ALA A 143 -20.21 -13.32 12.66
CA ALA A 143 -21.27 -12.96 11.72
C ALA A 143 -20.68 -12.28 10.48
N VAL A 144 -21.09 -12.73 9.29
CA VAL A 144 -20.70 -12.09 8.03
C VAL A 144 -21.71 -11.02 7.66
N GLU A 145 -21.23 -9.78 7.55
CA GLU A 145 -22.00 -8.61 7.18
C GLU A 145 -21.48 -7.96 5.88
N ARG A 146 -22.37 -7.28 5.18
CA ARG A 146 -22.01 -6.54 3.97
C ARG A 146 -21.52 -5.15 4.35
N GLY A 147 -20.28 -4.85 3.99
CA GLY A 147 -19.73 -3.51 4.11
C GLY A 147 -20.13 -2.62 2.95
N GLU A 148 -19.92 -1.32 3.12
CA GLU A 148 -20.12 -0.35 2.03
C GLU A 148 -19.04 -0.54 0.96
N ALA A 149 -19.48 -0.60 -0.31
CA ALA A 149 -18.57 -0.58 -1.45
C ALA A 149 -17.78 0.73 -1.47
N LEU A 150 -16.52 0.68 -1.93
CA LEU A 150 -15.70 1.87 -2.07
C LEU A 150 -16.32 2.76 -3.16
N LYS A 151 -16.54 4.03 -2.82
CA LYS A 151 -17.09 4.99 -3.78
C LYS A 151 -16.07 5.31 -4.85
N LEU A 152 -16.54 5.63 -6.05
CA LEU A 152 -15.67 5.96 -7.19
C LEU A 152 -14.64 7.05 -6.87
N ASP A 153 -15.03 8.11 -6.15
CA ASP A 153 -14.09 9.17 -5.77
C ASP A 153 -13.01 8.67 -4.78
N ALA A 154 -13.38 7.81 -3.84
CA ALA A 154 -12.40 7.20 -2.94
C ALA A 154 -11.49 6.20 -3.68
N LEU A 155 -11.99 5.48 -4.69
CA LEU A 155 -11.17 4.64 -5.56
C LEU A 155 -10.16 5.48 -6.37
N ARG A 156 -10.58 6.65 -6.85
CA ARG A 156 -9.67 7.61 -7.51
C ARG A 156 -8.57 8.09 -6.56
N ASP A 157 -8.93 8.44 -5.33
CA ASP A 157 -7.95 8.84 -4.31
C ASP A 157 -6.94 7.71 -4.02
N LEU A 158 -7.40 6.45 -3.93
CA LEU A 158 -6.51 5.30 -3.77
C LEU A 158 -5.56 5.12 -4.95
N VAL A 159 -6.07 5.23 -6.18
CA VAL A 159 -5.24 5.11 -7.40
C VAL A 159 -4.19 6.23 -7.44
N GLN A 160 -4.57 7.45 -7.09
CA GLN A 160 -3.66 8.59 -7.07
C GLN A 160 -2.57 8.45 -6.00
N ALA A 161 -2.92 7.94 -4.80
CA ALA A 161 -1.94 7.66 -3.76
C ALA A 161 -1.00 6.50 -4.14
N ALA A 162 -1.52 5.53 -4.90
CA ALA A 162 -0.80 4.35 -5.37
C ALA A 162 0.11 4.62 -6.58
N ASP A 163 -0.24 5.60 -7.42
CA ASP A 163 0.56 6.06 -8.55
C ASP A 163 0.53 7.61 -8.63
N PRO A 164 1.43 8.30 -7.90
CA PRO A 164 1.48 9.77 -7.85
C PRO A 164 1.91 10.43 -9.17
N THR A 165 2.17 9.62 -10.20
CA THR A 165 2.49 10.10 -11.54
C THR A 165 1.24 10.45 -12.34
N LEU A 166 0.09 9.89 -11.95
CA LEU A 166 -1.20 10.17 -12.59
C LEU A 166 -1.71 11.55 -12.17
N THR A 167 -2.11 12.35 -13.15
CA THR A 167 -2.71 13.66 -12.90
C THR A 167 -4.18 13.54 -12.49
N ASP A 168 -4.70 14.54 -11.76
CA ASP A 168 -6.13 14.64 -11.41
C ASP A 168 -7.03 14.49 -12.65
N GLU A 169 -6.62 15.07 -13.79
CA GLU A 169 -7.36 15.03 -15.05
C GLU A 169 -7.40 13.61 -15.64
N GLU A 170 -6.29 12.86 -15.56
CA GLU A 170 -6.23 11.47 -16.01
C GLU A 170 -7.11 10.57 -15.15
N VAL A 171 -6.94 10.63 -13.82
CA VAL A 171 -7.72 9.82 -12.86
C VAL A 171 -9.21 10.14 -12.95
N ALA A 172 -9.59 11.41 -13.11
CA ALA A 172 -10.98 11.80 -13.28
C ALA A 172 -11.61 11.24 -14.57
N SER A 173 -10.80 11.04 -15.62
CA SER A 173 -11.26 10.51 -16.92
C SER A 173 -11.35 8.99 -16.98
N MET A 174 -10.75 8.28 -16.01
CA MET A 174 -10.75 6.82 -15.98
C MET A 174 -12.13 6.25 -15.61
N THR A 175 -12.48 5.13 -16.25
CA THR A 175 -13.61 4.28 -15.84
C THR A 175 -13.26 3.50 -14.56
N GLU A 176 -14.26 2.93 -13.89
CA GLU A 176 -14.03 2.08 -12.70
C GLU A 176 -13.09 0.91 -13.02
N GLU A 177 -13.29 0.24 -14.16
CA GLU A 177 -12.42 -0.84 -14.65
C GLU A 177 -10.96 -0.38 -14.86
N GLN A 178 -10.76 0.82 -15.42
CA GLN A 178 -9.43 1.40 -15.60
C GLN A 178 -8.77 1.73 -14.26
N LEU A 179 -9.53 2.25 -13.30
CA LEU A 179 -9.05 2.53 -11.94
C LEU A 179 -8.67 1.24 -11.21
N LEU A 180 -9.50 0.19 -11.30
CA LEU A 180 -9.20 -1.12 -10.71
C LEU A 180 -7.93 -1.73 -11.32
N ASN A 181 -7.73 -1.61 -12.64
CA ASN A 181 -6.51 -2.08 -13.29
C ASN A 181 -5.28 -1.25 -12.92
N ALA A 182 -5.41 0.08 -12.79
CA ALA A 182 -4.32 0.92 -12.29
C ALA A 182 -3.93 0.54 -10.84
N LEU A 183 -4.93 0.32 -9.98
CA LEU A 183 -4.73 -0.12 -8.61
C LEU A 183 -4.07 -1.51 -8.55
N LYS A 184 -4.53 -2.48 -9.37
CA LYS A 184 -3.95 -3.82 -9.52
C LYS A 184 -2.44 -3.74 -9.76
N ILE A 185 -2.01 -2.92 -10.73
CA ILE A 185 -0.59 -2.78 -11.10
C ILE A 185 0.21 -2.34 -9.88
N SER A 186 -0.24 -1.31 -9.16
CA SER A 186 0.43 -0.85 -7.95
C SER A 186 0.45 -1.90 -6.84
N ARG A 187 -0.63 -2.68 -6.66
CA ARG A 187 -0.67 -3.75 -5.65
C ARG A 187 0.25 -4.92 -5.98
N ILE A 188 0.36 -5.30 -7.24
CA ILE A 188 1.32 -6.33 -7.68
C ILE A 188 2.75 -5.83 -7.45
N GLU A 189 3.03 -4.59 -7.86
CA GLU A 189 4.34 -3.97 -7.68
C GLU A 189 4.74 -3.90 -6.19
N THR A 190 3.80 -3.55 -5.32
CA THR A 190 4.06 -3.38 -3.88
C THR A 190 3.79 -4.62 -3.02
N ALA A 191 3.53 -5.80 -3.63
CA ALA A 191 3.09 -6.99 -2.92
C ALA A 191 4.05 -7.47 -1.81
N GLN A 192 5.36 -7.23 -1.99
CA GLN A 192 6.38 -7.59 -0.99
C GLN A 192 6.51 -6.55 0.14
N LEU A 193 5.93 -5.36 -0.03
CA LEU A 193 5.94 -4.27 0.94
C LEU A 193 4.70 -4.39 1.84
N LEU A 194 4.78 -5.30 2.81
CA LEU A 194 3.63 -5.71 3.61
C LEU A 194 3.09 -4.60 4.52
N THR A 195 3.95 -3.69 4.97
CA THR A 195 3.57 -2.59 5.86
C THR A 195 3.23 -1.33 5.07
N GLU A 196 2.30 -0.52 5.56
CA GLU A 196 1.88 0.72 4.91
C GLU A 196 3.02 1.72 4.72
N GLU A 197 3.93 1.80 5.70
CA GLU A 197 5.07 2.71 5.70
C GLU A 197 6.04 2.40 4.56
N LEU A 198 6.28 1.10 4.29
CA LEU A 198 7.12 0.65 3.17
C LEU A 198 6.45 0.93 1.82
N ARG A 199 5.12 0.85 1.72
CA ARG A 199 4.42 1.22 0.48
C ARG A 199 4.45 2.72 0.23
N ASN A 200 4.16 3.53 1.25
CA ASN A 200 4.21 4.98 1.16
C ASN A 200 5.62 5.48 0.83
N ALA A 201 6.64 4.83 1.42
CA ALA A 201 8.04 5.03 1.08
C ALA A 201 8.33 4.83 -0.40
N TYR A 202 7.93 3.66 -0.91
CA TYR A 202 8.16 3.29 -2.28
C TYR A 202 7.48 4.26 -3.23
N ASN A 203 6.19 4.55 -3.01
CA ASN A 203 5.43 5.46 -3.86
C ASN A 203 6.04 6.87 -3.89
N THR A 204 6.52 7.36 -2.74
CA THR A 204 7.18 8.67 -2.67
C THR A 204 8.54 8.67 -3.38
N ALA A 205 9.37 7.65 -3.17
CA ALA A 205 10.66 7.53 -3.85
C ALA A 205 10.47 7.42 -5.37
N LYS A 206 9.52 6.58 -5.80
CA LYS A 206 9.10 6.39 -7.19
C LYS A 206 8.71 7.70 -7.86
N GLU A 207 7.89 8.53 -7.21
CA GLU A 207 7.49 9.84 -7.74
C GLU A 207 8.71 10.70 -8.11
N TYR A 208 9.69 10.78 -7.22
CA TYR A 208 10.84 11.67 -7.40
C TYR A 208 11.92 11.11 -8.29
N ASP A 209 12.10 9.79 -8.32
CA ASP A 209 12.98 9.15 -9.28
C ASP A 209 12.53 9.40 -10.73
N PHE A 210 11.21 9.40 -10.98
CA PHE A 210 10.69 9.67 -12.32
C PHE A 210 10.87 11.12 -12.74
N ARG A 211 10.56 12.06 -11.84
CA ARG A 211 10.81 13.48 -12.10
C ARG A 211 12.30 13.77 -12.27
N PHE A 212 13.15 13.09 -11.51
CA PHE A 212 14.59 13.20 -11.67
C PHE A 212 15.05 12.67 -13.03
N ALA A 213 14.56 11.51 -13.47
CA ALA A 213 14.89 10.92 -14.77
C ALA A 213 14.47 11.83 -15.94
N GLU A 214 13.28 12.42 -15.89
CA GLU A 214 12.80 13.40 -16.87
C GLU A 214 13.77 14.59 -16.95
N ARG A 215 14.12 15.18 -15.81
CA ARG A 215 15.05 16.33 -15.75
C ARG A 215 16.48 15.95 -16.16
N GLN A 216 16.90 14.72 -15.91
CA GLN A 216 18.17 14.21 -16.39
C GLN A 216 18.18 14.08 -17.92
N ALA A 217 17.05 13.72 -18.55
CA ALA A 217 16.90 13.77 -20.01
C ALA A 217 16.97 15.21 -20.53
N THR A 218 16.31 16.17 -19.86
CA THR A 218 16.41 17.61 -20.17
C THR A 218 17.86 18.10 -20.15
N LYS A 219 18.62 17.77 -19.10
CA LYS A 219 20.06 18.08 -19.00
C LYS A 219 20.85 17.53 -20.21
N ASN A 220 20.58 16.28 -20.61
CA ASN A 220 21.26 15.64 -21.74
C ASN A 220 20.95 16.33 -23.08
N VAL A 221 19.70 16.78 -23.28
CA VAL A 221 19.32 17.55 -24.47
C VAL A 221 20.08 18.87 -24.53
N ILE A 222 20.14 19.61 -23.42
CA ILE A 222 20.89 20.88 -23.35
C ILE A 222 22.37 20.66 -23.65
N ALA A 223 22.97 19.59 -23.11
CA ALA A 223 24.36 19.23 -23.40
C ALA A 223 24.61 18.95 -24.89
N GLY A 224 23.63 18.38 -25.59
CA GLY A 224 23.70 18.09 -27.02
C GLY A 224 23.70 19.32 -27.93
N LEU A 225 23.27 20.49 -27.44
CA LEU A 225 23.22 21.73 -28.21
C LEU A 225 24.58 22.43 -28.33
N GLY A 226 25.60 21.96 -27.61
CA GLY A 226 26.97 22.44 -27.70
C GLY A 226 27.26 23.68 -26.83
N SER A 227 28.47 24.23 -27.01
CA SER A 227 29.06 25.23 -26.08
C SER A 227 28.30 26.55 -25.99
N ALA A 228 27.42 26.88 -26.94
CA ALA A 228 26.60 28.09 -26.89
C ALA A 228 25.64 28.12 -25.69
N TYR A 229 25.27 26.95 -25.16
CA TYR A 229 24.32 26.80 -24.05
C TYR A 229 25.00 26.33 -22.75
N GLU A 230 26.32 26.39 -22.67
CA GLU A 230 27.11 25.88 -21.53
C GLU A 230 26.73 26.54 -20.20
N SER A 231 26.39 27.84 -20.20
CA SER A 231 25.92 28.52 -18.99
C SER A 231 24.58 27.98 -18.49
N PHE A 232 23.66 27.65 -19.40
CA PHE A 232 22.37 27.04 -19.03
C PHE A 232 22.58 25.61 -18.54
N LEU A 233 23.44 24.85 -19.23
CA LEU A 233 23.80 23.49 -18.83
C LEU A 233 24.37 23.45 -17.41
N ASN A 234 25.32 24.33 -17.10
CA ASN A 234 25.98 24.36 -15.80
C ASN A 234 25.01 24.73 -14.68
N GLY A 235 24.16 25.76 -14.90
CA GLY A 235 23.14 26.16 -13.93
C GLY A 235 22.11 25.06 -13.68
N TYR A 236 21.61 24.44 -14.75
CA TYR A 236 20.64 23.36 -14.67
C TYR A 236 21.23 22.10 -14.02
N ALA A 237 22.47 21.72 -14.38
CA ALA A 237 23.15 20.58 -13.78
C ALA A 237 23.40 20.75 -12.28
N ALA A 238 23.75 21.95 -11.82
CA ALA A 238 23.93 22.24 -10.39
C ALA A 238 22.59 22.19 -9.62
N ALA A 239 21.52 22.72 -10.21
CA ALA A 239 20.18 22.63 -9.62
C ALA A 239 19.68 21.18 -9.57
N LEU A 240 19.96 20.38 -10.60
CA LEU A 240 19.60 18.97 -10.67
C LEU A 240 20.37 18.13 -9.63
N ASP A 241 21.67 18.40 -9.43
CA ASP A 241 22.45 17.76 -8.37
C ASP A 241 21.88 18.09 -6.98
N SER A 242 21.52 19.34 -6.75
CA SER A 242 20.86 19.77 -5.50
C SER A 242 19.52 19.05 -5.30
N TYR A 243 18.76 18.82 -6.38
CA TYR A 243 17.50 18.08 -6.34
C TYR A 243 17.73 16.61 -5.97
N GLN A 244 18.75 15.97 -6.55
CA GLN A 244 19.14 14.61 -6.18
C GLN A 244 19.52 14.48 -4.70
N GLN A 245 20.28 15.46 -4.17
CA GLN A 245 20.63 15.49 -2.75
C GLN A 245 19.39 15.66 -1.86
N ALA A 246 18.41 16.47 -2.30
CA ALA A 246 17.17 16.65 -1.57
C ALA A 246 16.29 15.38 -1.59
N ILE A 247 16.26 14.62 -2.69
CA ILE A 247 15.59 13.31 -2.75
C ILE A 247 16.19 12.35 -1.71
N ARG A 248 17.52 12.25 -1.64
CA ARG A 248 18.20 11.44 -0.61
C ARG A 248 17.89 11.89 0.81
N ALA A 249 17.73 13.19 1.04
CA ALA A 249 17.36 13.72 2.35
C ALA A 249 15.91 13.34 2.75
N VAL A 250 15.00 13.28 1.77
CA VAL A 250 13.63 12.78 1.96
C VAL A 250 13.66 11.30 2.37
N GLU A 251 14.43 10.48 1.66
CA GLU A 251 14.60 9.06 1.99
C GLU A 251 15.22 8.84 3.38
N GLN A 252 16.24 9.62 3.72
CA GLN A 252 16.89 9.55 5.03
C GLN A 252 15.91 9.93 6.14
N ALA A 253 15.15 11.03 5.98
CA ALA A 253 14.15 11.44 6.97
C ALA A 253 13.09 10.36 7.17
N ARG A 254 12.63 9.72 6.09
CA ARG A 254 11.72 8.58 6.20
C ARG A 254 12.33 7.44 7.02
N TYR A 255 13.57 7.06 6.71
CA TYR A 255 14.25 5.98 7.41
C TYR A 255 14.38 6.28 8.92
N ASP A 256 14.92 7.46 9.26
CA ASP A 256 15.21 7.85 10.64
C ASP A 256 13.97 7.87 11.55
N TYR A 257 12.81 8.23 10.99
CA TYR A 257 11.58 8.42 11.76
C TYR A 257 10.63 7.21 11.69
N LEU A 258 10.53 6.52 10.54
CA LEU A 258 9.53 5.47 10.33
C LEU A 258 10.11 4.06 10.26
N VAL A 259 11.39 3.88 9.91
CA VAL A 259 11.96 2.53 9.66
C VAL A 259 12.97 2.13 10.73
N ASP A 260 13.81 3.06 11.17
CA ASP A 260 14.84 2.79 12.16
C ASP A 260 14.22 2.19 13.44
N ALA A 261 14.73 1.05 13.88
CA ALA A 261 14.19 0.36 15.06
C ALA A 261 14.34 1.17 16.36
N GLY A 262 15.22 2.18 16.35
CA GLY A 262 15.40 3.15 17.42
C GLY A 262 14.45 4.34 17.34
N SER A 263 13.68 4.51 16.26
CA SER A 263 12.72 5.60 16.12
C SER A 263 11.60 5.49 17.14
N ASP A 264 10.98 6.63 17.48
CA ASP A 264 9.87 6.65 18.43
C ASP A 264 8.66 5.89 17.86
N TYR A 265 8.39 6.03 16.56
CA TYR A 265 7.33 5.31 15.86
C TYR A 265 7.49 3.79 16.00
N GLN A 266 8.66 3.24 15.66
CA GLN A 266 8.90 1.79 15.70
C GLN A 266 8.82 1.22 17.11
N LYS A 267 9.28 1.98 18.13
CA LYS A 267 9.12 1.59 19.54
C LYS A 267 7.66 1.55 19.97
N LYS A 268 6.88 2.58 19.60
CA LYS A 268 5.44 2.64 19.91
C LYS A 268 4.65 1.57 19.18
N LEU A 269 5.01 1.26 17.94
CA LEU A 269 4.41 0.18 17.18
C LEU A 269 4.65 -1.17 17.87
N ALA A 270 5.87 -1.42 18.36
CA ALA A 270 6.17 -2.62 19.13
C ALA A 270 5.36 -2.70 20.45
N GLU A 271 5.22 -1.58 21.18
CA GLU A 271 4.38 -1.49 22.39
C GLU A 271 2.91 -1.81 22.09
N VAL A 272 2.35 -1.24 21.02
CA VAL A 272 0.97 -1.49 20.57
C VAL A 272 0.78 -2.97 20.22
N ARG A 273 1.72 -3.57 19.47
CA ARG A 273 1.66 -4.99 19.09
C ARG A 273 1.66 -5.89 20.33
N GLU A 274 2.55 -5.66 21.29
CA GLU A 274 2.58 -6.42 22.54
C GLU A 274 1.26 -6.29 23.31
N GLN A 275 0.69 -5.09 23.35
CA GLN A 275 -0.57 -4.84 24.03
C GLN A 275 -1.76 -5.48 23.31
N LYS A 276 -1.77 -5.50 21.96
CA LYS A 276 -2.76 -6.25 21.17
C LYS A 276 -2.71 -7.73 21.49
N ASP A 277 -1.52 -8.31 21.59
CA ASP A 277 -1.35 -9.74 21.91
C ASP A 277 -1.94 -10.06 23.31
N LYS A 278 -1.80 -9.16 24.30
CA LYS A 278 -2.46 -9.27 25.62
C LYS A 278 -3.98 -9.22 25.51
N VAL A 279 -4.52 -8.28 24.74
CA VAL A 279 -5.97 -8.16 24.50
C VAL A 279 -6.52 -9.43 23.86
N LEU A 280 -5.84 -10.00 22.86
CA LEU A 280 -6.24 -11.26 22.23
C LEU A 280 -6.23 -12.42 23.25
N GLY A 281 -5.19 -12.53 24.08
CA GLY A 281 -5.14 -13.50 25.17
C GLY A 281 -6.29 -13.35 26.18
N GLN A 282 -6.62 -12.10 26.55
CA GLN A 282 -7.70 -11.82 27.50
C GLN A 282 -9.09 -12.07 26.89
N ARG A 283 -9.29 -11.79 25.59
CA ARG A 283 -10.52 -12.14 24.85
C ARG A 283 -10.76 -13.65 24.86
N LYS A 284 -9.70 -14.43 24.63
CA LYS A 284 -9.74 -15.89 24.72
C LYS A 284 -10.15 -16.36 26.11
N GLU A 285 -9.52 -15.85 27.17
CA GLU A 285 -9.87 -16.21 28.56
C GLU A 285 -11.35 -15.93 28.86
N VAL A 286 -11.85 -14.75 28.44
CA VAL A 286 -13.27 -14.40 28.62
C VAL A 286 -14.20 -15.38 27.92
N ALA A 287 -13.85 -15.83 26.71
CA ALA A 287 -14.68 -16.74 25.93
C ALA A 287 -14.73 -18.16 26.51
N GLU A 288 -13.64 -18.64 27.11
CA GLU A 288 -13.56 -19.97 27.72
C GLU A 288 -14.28 -20.08 29.07
N LEU A 289 -14.48 -18.95 29.75
CA LEU A 289 -15.13 -18.91 31.06
C LEU A 289 -16.66 -19.04 30.97
N SER A 290 -17.21 -19.90 31.83
CA SER A 290 -18.64 -19.99 32.08
C SER A 290 -19.15 -18.74 32.81
N GLU A 291 -20.43 -18.38 32.60
CA GLU A 291 -21.05 -17.24 33.28
C GLU A 291 -20.91 -17.31 34.81
N GLY A 292 -20.48 -16.20 35.41
CA GLY A 292 -20.24 -16.11 36.85
C GLY A 292 -19.17 -15.08 37.23
N PRO A 293 -18.82 -14.98 38.53
CA PRO A 293 -17.90 -13.96 39.02
C PRO A 293 -16.51 -13.97 38.37
N ALA A 294 -16.03 -15.15 37.95
CA ALA A 294 -14.75 -15.27 37.25
C ALA A 294 -14.79 -14.63 35.86
N LYS A 295 -15.83 -14.89 35.07
CA LYS A 295 -16.02 -14.28 33.75
C LYS A 295 -16.21 -12.76 33.86
N GLU A 296 -16.94 -12.29 34.86
CA GLU A 296 -17.09 -10.85 35.11
C GLU A 296 -15.76 -10.17 35.49
N ALA A 297 -14.92 -10.85 36.28
CA ALA A 297 -13.56 -10.37 36.58
C ALA A 297 -12.67 -10.34 35.32
N ALA A 298 -12.73 -11.38 34.48
CA ALA A 298 -11.99 -11.44 33.22
C ALA A 298 -12.46 -10.37 32.21
N LYS A 299 -13.77 -10.09 32.13
CA LYS A 299 -14.32 -8.99 31.33
C LYS A 299 -13.82 -7.62 31.82
N ALA A 300 -13.74 -7.43 33.14
CA ALA A 300 -13.19 -6.20 33.71
C ALA A 300 -11.68 -6.05 33.41
N ALA A 301 -10.92 -7.15 33.42
CA ALA A 301 -9.53 -7.16 33.01
C ALA A 301 -9.38 -6.84 31.51
N LEU A 302 -10.18 -7.48 30.65
CA LEU A 302 -10.22 -7.18 29.20
C LEU A 302 -10.48 -5.70 28.94
N ALA A 303 -11.50 -5.12 29.58
CA ALA A 303 -11.80 -3.70 29.42
C ALA A 303 -10.64 -2.78 29.86
N ALA A 304 -9.85 -3.19 30.86
CA ALA A 304 -8.66 -2.44 31.28
C ALA A 304 -7.50 -2.55 30.27
N GLU A 305 -7.29 -3.73 29.69
CA GLU A 305 -6.30 -3.95 28.64
C GLU A 305 -6.69 -3.22 27.34
N GLU A 306 -7.97 -3.20 26.95
CA GLU A 306 -8.49 -2.43 25.82
C GLU A 306 -8.35 -0.92 26.04
N THR A 307 -8.58 -0.44 27.26
CA THR A 307 -8.35 0.97 27.63
C THR A 307 -6.87 1.34 27.49
N THR A 308 -5.97 0.44 27.90
CA THR A 308 -4.53 0.62 27.76
C THR A 308 -4.12 0.60 26.30
N LEU A 309 -4.63 -0.34 25.51
CA LEU A 309 -4.40 -0.44 24.07
C LEU A 309 -4.77 0.86 23.37
N LYS A 310 -5.97 1.38 23.63
CA LYS A 310 -6.44 2.65 23.04
C LYS A 310 -5.51 3.83 23.35
N ALA A 311 -4.95 3.88 24.56
CA ALA A 311 -3.99 4.92 24.92
C ALA A 311 -2.65 4.76 24.19
N MET A 312 -2.19 3.52 23.96
CA MET A 312 -0.98 3.22 23.20
C MET A 312 -1.16 3.48 21.71
N GLU A 313 -2.31 3.14 21.13
CA GLU A 313 -2.66 3.45 19.74
C GLU A 313 -2.68 4.96 19.50
N ALA A 314 -3.26 5.75 20.41
CA ALA A 314 -3.19 7.20 20.32
C ALA A 314 -1.76 7.76 20.43
N ALA A 315 -0.89 7.10 21.21
CA ALA A 315 0.51 7.49 21.30
C ALA A 315 1.30 7.12 20.03
N LEU A 316 0.99 5.98 19.40
CA LEU A 316 1.53 5.57 18.11
C LEU A 316 1.09 6.54 17.00
N GLU A 317 -0.19 6.91 16.96
CA GLU A 317 -0.73 7.90 16.02
C GLU A 317 0.03 9.22 16.13
N LEU A 318 0.25 9.74 17.34
CA LEU A 318 1.03 10.96 17.57
C LEU A 318 2.50 10.84 17.14
N ALA A 319 3.12 9.66 17.34
CA ALA A 319 4.47 9.39 16.86
C ALA A 319 4.51 9.37 15.32
N GLY A 320 3.48 8.81 14.68
CA GLY A 320 3.27 8.85 13.23
C GLY A 320 3.12 10.28 12.71
N GLU A 321 2.24 11.09 13.31
CA GLU A 321 2.08 12.50 12.96
C GLU A 321 3.39 13.29 13.07
N THR A 322 4.20 12.98 14.10
CA THR A 322 5.51 13.61 14.29
C THR A 322 6.50 13.20 13.20
N ALA A 323 6.51 11.92 12.83
CA ALA A 323 7.30 11.41 11.72
C ALA A 323 6.88 12.05 10.39
N ASP A 324 5.58 12.12 10.12
CA ASP A 324 5.00 12.76 8.93
C ASP A 324 5.33 14.25 8.86
N ALA A 325 5.31 14.95 9.99
CA ALA A 325 5.74 16.35 10.04
C ALA A 325 7.23 16.50 9.69
N ALA A 326 8.09 15.65 10.22
CA ALA A 326 9.53 15.67 9.91
C ALA A 326 9.80 15.32 8.44
N PHE A 327 9.13 14.30 7.93
CA PHE A 327 9.16 13.91 6.52
C PHE A 327 8.64 15.04 5.61
N GLY A 328 7.54 15.67 6.00
CA GLY A 328 6.94 16.81 5.30
C GLY A 328 7.85 18.03 5.20
N LEU A 329 8.73 18.26 6.19
CA LEU A 329 9.76 19.29 6.12
C LEU A 329 10.82 18.95 5.06
N ALA A 330 11.30 17.70 5.00
CA ALA A 330 12.24 17.25 3.98
C ALA A 330 11.61 17.36 2.57
N LEU A 331 10.36 16.93 2.42
CA LEU A 331 9.59 17.09 1.19
C LEU A 331 9.45 18.56 0.78
N SER A 332 9.18 19.45 1.73
CA SER A 332 9.05 20.89 1.46
C SER A 332 10.37 21.50 1.01
N ALA A 333 11.49 21.08 1.61
CA ALA A 333 12.83 21.49 1.19
C ALA A 333 13.14 21.01 -0.23
N MET A 334 12.83 19.75 -0.53
CA MET A 334 12.98 19.18 -1.87
C MET A 334 12.11 19.90 -2.91
N LYS A 335 10.85 20.21 -2.58
CA LYS A 335 9.95 21.01 -3.44
C LYS A 335 10.49 22.42 -3.71
N THR A 336 11.20 23.02 -2.75
CA THR A 336 11.87 24.31 -2.96
C THR A 336 13.00 24.21 -4.00
N VAL A 337 13.78 23.13 -3.96
CA VAL A 337 14.81 22.86 -4.97
C VAL A 337 14.17 22.55 -6.33
N GLU A 338 13.10 21.76 -6.35
CA GLU A 338 12.31 21.49 -7.55
C GLU A 338 11.78 22.76 -8.22
N ASN A 339 11.30 23.72 -7.45
CA ASN A 339 10.87 25.01 -7.97
C ASN A 339 12.02 25.77 -8.65
N THR A 340 13.25 25.62 -8.17
CA THR A 340 14.42 26.24 -8.81
C THR A 340 14.65 25.66 -10.21
N LEU A 341 14.52 24.34 -10.37
CA LEU A 341 14.57 23.69 -11.68
C LEU A 341 13.45 24.18 -12.61
N THR A 342 12.23 24.26 -12.07
CA THR A 342 11.05 24.74 -12.82
C THR A 342 11.22 26.19 -13.28
N GLU A 343 11.82 27.07 -12.48
CA GLU A 343 12.10 28.46 -12.89
C GLU A 343 13.21 28.54 -13.94
N LEU A 344 14.24 27.68 -13.87
CA LEU A 344 15.25 27.59 -14.93
C LEU A 344 14.63 27.14 -16.25
N GLU A 345 13.72 26.16 -16.21
CA GLU A 345 13.01 25.66 -17.39
C GLU A 345 12.15 26.74 -18.06
N LYS A 346 11.51 27.60 -17.28
CA LYS A 346 10.75 28.75 -17.81
C LYS A 346 11.64 29.79 -18.49
N ALA A 347 12.91 29.86 -18.11
CA ALA A 347 13.88 30.80 -18.65
C ALA A 347 14.64 30.25 -19.87
N PHE A 348 14.32 29.05 -20.35
CA PHE A 348 14.97 28.48 -21.52
C PHE A 348 14.72 29.30 -22.79
N PRO A 349 15.77 29.53 -23.61
CA PRO A 349 15.61 30.13 -24.92
C PRO A 349 14.84 29.20 -25.87
N GLU A 350 14.37 29.77 -26.98
CA GLU A 350 13.52 29.08 -27.96
C GLU A 350 14.19 27.82 -28.52
N GLU A 351 15.51 27.86 -28.74
CA GLU A 351 16.26 26.73 -29.29
C GLU A 351 16.36 25.54 -28.33
N ILE A 352 16.51 25.80 -27.02
CA ILE A 352 16.44 24.73 -26.00
C ILE A 352 15.02 24.15 -25.99
N THR A 353 14.01 25.02 -26.01
CA THR A 353 12.60 24.59 -25.99
C THR A 353 12.25 23.74 -27.22
N ALA A 354 12.72 24.12 -28.40
CA ALA A 354 12.52 23.37 -29.65
C ALA A 354 13.19 21.99 -29.58
N ALA A 355 14.44 21.93 -29.11
CA ALA A 355 15.18 20.68 -28.98
C ALA A 355 14.56 19.71 -27.97
N LEU A 356 14.02 20.23 -26.86
CA LEU A 356 13.27 19.44 -25.89
C LEU A 356 11.98 18.89 -26.49
N THR A 357 11.27 19.69 -27.28
CA THR A 357 10.05 19.25 -27.99
C THR A 357 10.37 18.12 -28.97
N GLU A 358 11.44 18.25 -29.76
CA GLU A 358 11.90 17.20 -30.68
C GLU A 358 12.37 15.93 -29.95
N SER A 359 12.85 16.08 -28.72
CA SER A 359 13.36 14.98 -27.88
C SER A 359 12.34 14.47 -26.86
N ALA A 360 11.08 14.93 -26.90
CA ALA A 360 10.07 14.59 -25.89
C ALA A 360 9.88 13.07 -25.74
N GLN A 361 9.90 12.34 -26.86
CA GLN A 361 9.84 10.88 -26.83
C GLN A 361 11.01 10.26 -26.05
N LYS A 362 12.22 10.81 -26.13
CA LYS A 362 13.37 10.29 -25.37
C LYS A 362 13.24 10.55 -23.88
N ALA A 363 12.65 11.68 -23.49
CA ALA A 363 12.34 11.96 -22.08
C ALA A 363 11.28 10.98 -21.57
N GLN A 364 10.26 10.70 -22.37
CA GLN A 364 9.24 9.69 -22.07
C GLN A 364 9.85 8.29 -21.94
N ASP A 365 10.70 7.87 -22.88
CA ASP A 365 11.36 6.57 -22.85
C ASP A 365 12.25 6.43 -21.61
N ALA A 366 12.93 7.52 -21.19
CA ALA A 366 13.74 7.54 -19.97
C ALA A 366 12.90 7.41 -18.70
N MET A 367 11.73 8.06 -18.63
CA MET A 367 10.78 7.88 -17.51
C MET A 367 10.25 6.46 -17.46
N ASN A 368 9.88 5.88 -18.60
CA ASN A 368 9.38 4.50 -18.66
C ASN A 368 10.47 3.51 -18.21
N ALA A 369 11.72 3.70 -18.64
CA ALA A 369 12.83 2.87 -18.16
C ALA A 369 13.07 3.03 -16.66
N ALA A 370 12.97 4.25 -16.12
CA ALA A 370 13.06 4.49 -14.68
C ALA A 370 11.92 3.78 -13.92
N LYS A 371 10.71 3.73 -14.50
CA LYS A 371 9.56 3.01 -13.95
C LYS A 371 9.79 1.52 -13.86
N ASP A 372 10.31 0.91 -14.92
CA ASP A 372 10.58 -0.53 -14.93
C ASP A 372 11.68 -0.92 -13.92
N GLU A 373 12.62 -0.02 -13.61
CA GLU A 373 13.70 -0.25 -12.66
C GLU A 373 13.41 0.21 -11.22
N ALA A 374 12.36 1.00 -10.98
CA ALA A 374 12.14 1.67 -9.69
C ALA A 374 11.98 0.69 -8.53
N PHE A 375 11.13 -0.33 -8.71
CA PHE A 375 10.93 -1.33 -7.67
C PHE A 375 12.22 -2.12 -7.38
N ALA A 376 12.95 -2.52 -8.43
CA ALA A 376 14.21 -3.25 -8.27
C ALA A 376 15.25 -2.45 -7.47
N LYS A 377 15.37 -1.14 -7.74
CA LYS A 377 16.28 -0.25 -6.99
C LYS A 377 15.84 -0.07 -5.55
N PHE A 378 14.55 0.11 -5.32
CA PHE A 378 14.00 0.26 -3.98
C PHE A 378 14.18 -1.03 -3.17
N GLU A 379 13.87 -2.18 -3.76
CA GLU A 379 14.07 -3.50 -3.16
C GLU A 379 15.54 -3.72 -2.82
N GLU A 380 16.48 -3.42 -3.73
CA GLU A 380 17.92 -3.54 -3.45
C GLU A 380 18.36 -2.66 -2.28
N ALA A 381 17.89 -1.41 -2.23
CA ALA A 381 18.24 -0.45 -1.18
C ALA A 381 17.61 -0.80 0.19
N HIS A 382 16.42 -1.40 0.21
CA HIS A 382 15.64 -1.67 1.42
C HIS A 382 15.45 -3.16 1.74
N LYS A 383 16.22 -4.03 1.08
CA LYS A 383 16.08 -5.49 1.20
C LYS A 383 16.10 -5.97 2.65
N ALA A 384 17.06 -5.48 3.44
CA ALA A 384 17.20 -5.87 4.84
C ALA A 384 15.98 -5.48 5.68
N ASP A 385 15.38 -4.31 5.40
CA ASP A 385 14.19 -3.82 6.10
C ASP A 385 12.96 -4.65 5.73
N ILE A 386 12.80 -4.96 4.43
CA ILE A 386 11.71 -5.79 3.90
C ILE A 386 11.77 -7.20 4.49
N GLU A 387 12.95 -7.84 4.44
CA GLU A 387 13.17 -9.18 4.99
C GLU A 387 12.94 -9.22 6.50
N LYS A 388 13.40 -8.20 7.22
CA LYS A 388 13.18 -8.08 8.67
C LYS A 388 11.70 -7.91 9.02
N ALA A 389 10.98 -7.02 8.33
CA ALA A 389 9.57 -6.82 8.56
C ALA A 389 8.76 -8.11 8.31
N LEU A 390 9.07 -8.84 7.24
CA LEU A 390 8.46 -10.15 6.95
C LEU A 390 8.75 -11.17 8.07
N ALA A 391 10.00 -11.27 8.51
CA ALA A 391 10.41 -12.21 9.56
C ALA A 391 9.73 -11.88 10.90
N ASP A 392 9.66 -10.60 11.28
CA ASP A 392 9.01 -10.15 12.51
C ASP A 392 7.50 -10.45 12.49
N LEU A 393 6.82 -10.21 11.37
CA LEU A 393 5.40 -10.54 11.19
C LEU A 393 5.14 -12.05 11.27
N GLN A 394 5.96 -12.86 10.60
CA GLN A 394 5.85 -14.33 10.64
C GLN A 394 6.11 -14.88 12.05
N ALA A 395 7.10 -14.35 12.76
CA ALA A 395 7.39 -14.74 14.13
C ALA A 395 6.24 -14.41 15.08
N ARG A 396 5.68 -13.20 15.00
CA ARG A 396 4.52 -12.79 15.81
C ARG A 396 3.29 -13.64 15.48
N LYS A 397 3.00 -13.87 14.19
CA LYS A 397 1.91 -14.76 13.75
C LYS A 397 2.04 -16.15 14.35
N GLN A 398 3.22 -16.76 14.26
CA GLN A 398 3.46 -18.09 14.82
C GLN A 398 3.28 -18.11 16.34
N ALA A 399 3.77 -17.09 17.05
CA ALA A 399 3.61 -16.98 18.49
C ALA A 399 2.12 -16.90 18.91
N LEU A 400 1.30 -16.13 18.17
CA LEU A 400 -0.15 -16.07 18.40
C LEU A 400 -0.81 -17.43 18.15
N ILE A 401 -0.47 -18.09 17.04
CA ILE A 401 -0.99 -19.43 16.72
C ILE A 401 -0.64 -20.44 17.82
N ASP A 402 0.60 -20.43 18.30
CA ASP A 402 1.04 -21.35 19.35
C ASP A 402 0.35 -21.07 20.69
N ALA A 403 0.15 -19.79 21.04
CA ALA A 403 -0.62 -19.39 22.22
C ALA A 403 -2.09 -19.83 22.15
N ASN A 404 -2.66 -19.89 20.95
CA ASN A 404 -4.05 -20.32 20.75
C ASN A 404 -4.23 -21.83 20.74
N LYS A 405 -3.25 -22.59 20.21
CA LYS A 405 -3.25 -24.07 20.23
C LYS A 405 -3.07 -24.69 21.61
N ALA A 406 -2.45 -23.99 22.56
CA ALA A 406 -2.07 -24.52 23.87
C ALA A 406 -3.22 -24.62 24.91
N ALA A 407 -4.48 -24.39 24.50
CA ALA A 407 -5.66 -24.49 25.37
C ALA A 407 -6.52 -25.72 25.04
#